data_AF-A0A0D6TIS4-F1
#
_entry.id   AF-A0A0D6TIS4-F1
#
_cell.length_a   1.000
_cell.length_b   1.000
_cell.length_c   1.000
_cell.angle_alpha   90.00
_cell.angle_beta   90.00
_cell.angle_gamma   90.00
#
_symmetry.space_group_name_H-M   'P 1'
#
loop_
_entity.id
_entity.type
_entity.pdbx_description
1 polymer ?
#
loop_
_entity_poly.entity_id
_entity_poly.type
_entity_poly.pdbx_seq_one_letter_code
_entity_poly.pdbx_strand_id
1 'polypeptide(L)'
;MKRIIKIFRILFILFSVIFLIAYFSLINAWKYDFTENELQTYFSEIKKSENLPDLFYKYYDLDNNNSLETKTGEYLFKSIFASEISRRPLSFWLARQMYIPKMKNRTFINRIRIELSLAMKIEKETSQKEQFNYTLSTVDFVNNQIGVKNASKFYFGKEIAELNENEIASLIIMIRNPALYNPKRRPEKLKAEVEKLLKK
;
A
#
# COMPACT_ATOMS: atom_id res chain seq x y z
N MET A 1 37.98 -7.36 -33.58
CA MET A 1 36.64 -6.75 -33.48
C MET A 1 35.47 -7.76 -33.52
N LYS A 2 35.30 -8.58 -34.57
CA LYS A 2 34.16 -9.53 -34.70
C LYS A 2 34.01 -10.56 -33.56
N ARG A 3 35.12 -11.09 -33.02
CA ARG A 3 35.11 -12.05 -31.89
C ARG A 3 34.60 -11.42 -30.58
N ILE A 4 35.00 -10.17 -30.31
CA ILE A 4 34.59 -9.42 -29.11
C ILE A 4 33.06 -9.18 -29.14
N ILE A 5 32.53 -8.74 -30.29
CA ILE A 5 31.08 -8.53 -30.47
C ILE A 5 30.29 -9.84 -30.26
N LYS A 6 30.81 -10.98 -30.72
CA LYS A 6 30.18 -12.30 -30.51
C LYS A 6 30.12 -12.66 -29.02
N ILE A 7 31.19 -12.40 -28.26
CA ILE A 7 31.24 -12.65 -26.81
C ILE A 7 30.24 -11.75 -26.07
N PHE A 8 30.22 -10.46 -26.35
CA PHE A 8 29.26 -9.53 -25.74
C PHE A 8 27.80 -9.95 -26.02
N ARG A 9 27.49 -10.38 -27.25
CA ARG A 9 26.17 -10.91 -27.58
C ARG A 9 25.79 -12.13 -26.75
N ILE A 10 26.72 -13.08 -26.58
CA ILE A 10 26.47 -14.28 -25.77
C ILE A 10 26.23 -13.90 -24.30
N LEU A 11 27.05 -13.02 -23.72
CA LEU A 11 26.89 -12.55 -22.35
C LEU A 11 25.56 -11.82 -22.14
N PHE A 12 25.16 -10.98 -23.10
CA PHE A 12 23.88 -10.28 -23.05
C PHE A 12 22.69 -11.24 -23.09
N ILE A 13 22.74 -12.27 -23.95
CA ILE A 13 21.70 -13.31 -24.02
C ILE A 13 21.62 -14.09 -22.71
N LEU A 14 22.77 -14.53 -22.16
CA LEU A 14 22.82 -15.24 -20.88
C LEU A 14 22.26 -14.40 -19.74
N PHE A 15 22.66 -13.13 -19.65
CA PHE A 15 22.14 -12.19 -18.67
C PHE A 15 20.61 -12.03 -18.80
N SER A 16 20.11 -11.88 -20.03
CA SER A 16 18.68 -11.75 -20.30
C SER A 16 17.89 -13.00 -19.89
N VAL A 17 18.43 -14.20 -20.15
CA VAL A 17 17.80 -15.46 -19.73
C VAL A 17 17.76 -15.59 -18.20
N ILE A 18 18.87 -15.28 -17.51
CA ILE A 18 18.93 -15.29 -16.05
C ILE A 18 17.95 -14.28 -15.46
N PHE A 19 17.88 -13.08 -16.04
CA PHE A 19 16.96 -12.04 -15.63
C PHE A 19 15.49 -12.48 -15.80
N LEU A 20 15.15 -13.12 -16.92
CA LEU A 20 13.81 -13.67 -17.16
C LEU A 20 13.45 -14.76 -16.15
N ILE A 21 14.37 -15.66 -15.82
CA ILE A 21 14.16 -16.70 -14.80
C ILE A 21 13.94 -16.07 -13.43
N ALA A 22 14.77 -15.08 -13.05
CA ALA A 22 14.65 -14.36 -11.79
C ALA A 22 13.31 -13.60 -11.71
N TYR A 23 12.93 -12.91 -12.79
CA TYR A 23 11.64 -12.22 -12.90
C TYR A 23 10.47 -13.19 -12.78
N PHE A 24 10.50 -14.31 -13.51
CA PHE A 24 9.46 -15.35 -13.44
C PHE A 24 9.35 -15.96 -12.04
N SER A 25 10.48 -16.19 -11.37
CA SER A 25 10.51 -16.64 -9.97
C SER A 25 9.89 -15.61 -9.03
N LEU A 26 10.16 -14.32 -9.23
CA LEU A 26 9.62 -13.24 -8.42
C LEU A 26 8.10 -13.11 -8.59
N ILE A 27 7.57 -13.04 -9.81
CA ILE A 27 6.13 -12.84 -10.05
C ILE A 27 5.26 -14.02 -9.61
N ASN A 28 5.85 -15.20 -9.43
CA ASN A 28 5.16 -16.40 -8.97
C ASN A 28 5.42 -16.74 -7.49
N ALA A 29 6.23 -15.96 -6.77
CA ALA A 29 6.57 -16.27 -5.38
C ALA A 29 5.36 -16.24 -4.42
N TRP A 30 4.29 -15.49 -4.73
CA TRP A 30 3.06 -15.52 -3.91
C TRP A 30 2.45 -16.93 -3.81
N LYS A 31 2.63 -17.78 -4.83
CA LYS A 31 2.11 -19.17 -4.86
C LYS A 31 2.69 -20.08 -3.77
N TYR A 32 3.78 -19.67 -3.12
CA TYR A 32 4.36 -20.46 -2.04
C TYR A 32 3.49 -20.51 -0.78
N ASP A 33 2.65 -19.49 -0.54
CA ASP A 33 1.83 -19.38 0.68
C ASP A 33 0.36 -19.03 0.39
N PHE A 34 0.00 -18.70 -0.87
CA PHE A 34 -1.36 -18.38 -1.27
C PHE A 34 -1.85 -19.23 -2.44
N THR A 35 -3.12 -19.60 -2.37
CA THR A 35 -3.88 -20.18 -3.47
C THR A 35 -4.66 -19.09 -4.21
N GLU A 36 -5.06 -19.39 -5.44
CA GLU A 36 -5.77 -18.40 -6.24
C GLU A 36 -7.18 -18.12 -5.71
N ASN A 37 -7.86 -19.13 -5.15
CA ASN A 37 -9.17 -18.95 -4.53
C ASN A 37 -9.12 -18.00 -3.32
N GLU A 38 -8.09 -18.13 -2.47
CA GLU A 38 -7.90 -17.23 -1.33
C GLU A 38 -7.68 -15.78 -1.79
N LEU A 39 -6.85 -15.57 -2.81
CA LEU A 39 -6.60 -14.24 -3.36
C LEU A 39 -7.85 -13.63 -4.00
N GLN A 40 -8.66 -14.43 -4.68
CA GLN A 40 -9.92 -13.95 -5.24
C GLN A 40 -10.90 -13.45 -4.16
N THR A 41 -10.94 -14.09 -2.98
CA THR A 41 -11.73 -13.58 -1.86
C THR A 41 -11.24 -12.19 -1.45
N TYR A 42 -9.93 -12.01 -1.26
CA TYR A 42 -9.36 -10.70 -0.94
C TYR A 42 -9.66 -9.64 -2.01
N PHE A 43 -9.50 -9.97 -3.30
CA PHE A 43 -9.79 -9.02 -4.38
C PHE A 43 -11.28 -8.68 -4.44
N SER A 44 -12.16 -9.64 -4.15
CA SER A 44 -13.60 -9.39 -4.06
C SER A 44 -13.92 -8.38 -2.97
N GLU A 45 -13.33 -8.52 -1.78
CA GLU A 45 -13.52 -7.59 -0.67
C GLU A 45 -12.97 -6.19 -0.99
N ILE A 46 -11.78 -6.12 -1.61
CA ILE A 46 -11.18 -4.85 -2.02
C ILE A 46 -12.11 -4.11 -2.99
N LYS A 47 -12.61 -4.80 -4.03
CA LYS A 47 -13.49 -4.22 -5.04
C LYS A 47 -14.88 -3.84 -4.53
N LYS A 48 -15.37 -4.54 -3.49
CA LYS A 48 -16.67 -4.24 -2.84
C LYS A 48 -16.62 -3.03 -1.91
N SER A 49 -15.42 -2.55 -1.57
CA SER A 49 -15.27 -1.45 -0.63
C SER A 49 -15.88 -0.16 -1.18
N GLU A 50 -16.69 0.49 -0.36
CA GLU A 50 -17.41 1.69 -0.77
C GLU A 50 -16.47 2.85 -1.10
N ASN A 51 -16.85 3.65 -2.09
CA ASN A 51 -16.10 4.83 -2.47
C ASN A 51 -16.18 5.90 -1.37
N LEU A 52 -15.03 6.50 -1.08
CA LEU A 52 -14.92 7.63 -0.18
C LEU A 52 -15.11 8.97 -0.92
N PRO A 53 -15.49 10.05 -0.20
CA PRO A 53 -15.49 11.40 -0.76
C PRO A 53 -14.12 11.79 -1.32
N ASP A 54 -14.10 12.62 -2.36
CA ASP A 54 -12.87 12.96 -3.09
C ASP A 54 -11.76 13.57 -2.22
N LEU A 55 -12.15 14.30 -1.18
CA LEU A 55 -11.24 14.89 -0.21
C LEU A 55 -10.37 13.82 0.50
N PHE A 56 -10.86 12.59 0.70
CA PHE A 56 -10.04 11.52 1.28
C PHE A 56 -8.87 11.16 0.37
N TYR A 57 -9.09 10.99 -0.93
CA TYR A 57 -8.01 10.68 -1.88
C TYR A 57 -7.03 11.85 -1.97
N LYS A 58 -7.55 13.09 -2.10
CA LYS A 58 -6.74 14.31 -2.15
C LYS A 58 -5.79 14.40 -0.95
N TYR A 59 -6.32 14.29 0.26
CA TYR A 59 -5.51 14.43 1.48
C TYR A 59 -4.59 13.26 1.73
N TYR A 60 -5.00 12.05 1.35
CA TYR A 60 -4.12 10.90 1.38
C TYR A 60 -2.93 11.08 0.45
N ASP A 61 -3.12 11.52 -0.79
CA ASP A 61 -2.03 11.76 -1.73
C ASP A 61 -1.11 12.91 -1.31
N LEU A 62 -1.67 14.01 -0.77
CA LEU A 62 -0.88 15.13 -0.22
C LEU A 62 -0.02 14.71 0.98
N ASP A 63 -0.51 13.79 1.80
CA ASP A 63 0.30 13.20 2.87
C ASP A 63 1.35 12.23 2.33
N ASN A 64 1.01 11.45 1.31
CA ASN A 64 1.80 10.31 0.86
C ASN A 64 2.61 10.53 -0.42
N ASN A 65 2.73 11.78 -0.90
CA ASN A 65 3.43 12.14 -2.14
C ASN A 65 2.94 11.34 -3.35
N ASN A 66 1.64 11.41 -3.66
CA ASN A 66 1.00 10.75 -4.81
C ASN A 66 1.13 9.20 -4.79
N SER A 67 1.01 8.61 -3.60
CA SER A 67 1.07 7.15 -3.45
C SER A 67 -0.05 6.40 -4.15
N LEU A 68 -1.20 7.05 -4.43
CA LEU A 68 -2.27 6.43 -5.21
C LEU A 68 -1.90 6.29 -6.69
N GLU A 69 -0.86 6.97 -7.16
CA GLU A 69 -0.38 6.87 -8.55
C GLU A 69 0.82 5.93 -8.67
N THR A 70 1.62 5.79 -7.61
CA THR A 70 2.87 5.03 -7.63
C THR A 70 2.61 3.52 -7.56
N LYS A 71 3.16 2.74 -8.51
CA LYS A 71 3.09 1.27 -8.52
C LYS A 71 4.30 0.64 -7.84
N THR A 72 4.18 -0.62 -7.41
CA THR A 72 5.23 -1.38 -6.71
C THR A 72 6.50 -1.50 -7.55
N GLY A 73 6.34 -1.75 -8.86
CA GLY A 73 7.48 -1.82 -9.78
C GLY A 73 8.24 -0.49 -9.88
N GLU A 74 7.52 0.63 -9.95
CA GLU A 74 8.12 1.97 -10.00
C GLU A 74 8.81 2.33 -8.68
N TYR A 75 8.15 2.06 -7.55
CA TYR A 75 8.72 2.23 -6.21
C TYR A 75 10.04 1.45 -6.07
N LEU A 76 10.06 0.18 -6.49
CA LEU A 76 11.27 -0.65 -6.46
C LEU A 76 12.37 -0.10 -7.36
N PHE A 77 12.03 0.31 -8.58
CA PHE A 77 12.99 0.86 -9.53
C PHE A 77 13.64 2.13 -8.97
N LYS A 78 12.84 3.07 -8.46
CA LYS A 78 13.33 4.31 -7.83
C LYS A 78 14.20 4.01 -6.60
N SER A 79 13.78 3.05 -5.77
CA SER A 79 14.53 2.66 -4.56
C SER A 79 15.92 2.09 -4.88
N ILE A 80 16.05 1.32 -5.96
CA ILE A 80 17.30 0.64 -6.33
C ILE A 80 18.22 1.55 -7.15
N PHE A 81 17.66 2.26 -8.14
CA PHE A 81 18.46 2.95 -9.16
C PHE A 81 18.54 4.46 -8.98
N ALA A 82 17.53 5.08 -8.35
CA ALA A 82 17.48 6.53 -8.19
C ALA A 82 17.91 6.99 -6.77
N SER A 83 18.10 6.06 -5.83
CA SER A 83 18.31 6.38 -4.40
C SER A 83 17.24 7.30 -3.80
N GLU A 84 16.06 7.35 -4.43
CA GLU A 84 14.91 8.12 -3.96
C GLU A 84 14.05 7.24 -3.05
N ILE A 85 13.83 7.71 -1.83
CA ILE A 85 12.92 7.06 -0.88
C ILE A 85 11.51 7.58 -1.15
N SER A 86 10.81 6.99 -2.11
CA SER A 86 9.37 7.21 -2.29
C SER A 86 8.58 6.50 -1.18
N ARG A 87 7.33 6.93 -0.90
CA ARG A 87 6.47 6.16 0.02
C ARG A 87 6.10 4.83 -0.63
N ARG A 88 6.07 3.77 0.18
CA ARG A 88 5.67 2.43 -0.26
C ARG A 88 4.23 2.45 -0.76
N PRO A 89 3.93 1.90 -1.95
CA PRO A 89 2.58 1.76 -2.45
C PRO A 89 1.69 0.97 -1.50
N LEU A 90 0.39 1.28 -1.54
CA LEU A 90 -0.58 0.66 -0.64
C LEU A 90 -0.71 -0.86 -0.86
N SER A 91 -0.54 -1.30 -2.10
CA SER A 91 -0.44 -2.71 -2.49
C SER A 91 0.62 -3.47 -1.70
N PHE A 92 1.76 -2.85 -1.41
CA PHE A 92 2.82 -3.45 -0.59
C PHE A 92 2.39 -3.60 0.87
N TRP A 93 1.71 -2.60 1.42
CA TRP A 93 1.16 -2.68 2.77
C TRP A 93 0.08 -3.76 2.87
N LEU A 94 -0.85 -3.82 1.91
CA LEU A 94 -1.88 -4.85 1.84
C LEU A 94 -1.28 -6.26 1.70
N ALA A 95 -0.30 -6.43 0.83
CA ALA A 95 0.42 -7.69 0.68
C ALA A 95 1.02 -8.15 2.01
N ARG A 96 1.63 -7.23 2.75
CA ARG A 96 2.18 -7.52 4.08
C ARG A 96 1.08 -7.91 5.08
N GLN A 97 -0.04 -7.18 5.13
CA GLN A 97 -1.16 -7.52 6.03
C GLN A 97 -1.74 -8.89 5.73
N MET A 98 -1.96 -9.21 4.45
CA MET A 98 -2.40 -10.54 4.02
C MET A 98 -1.40 -11.63 4.37
N TYR A 99 -0.10 -11.31 4.35
CA TYR A 99 0.95 -12.29 4.60
C TYR A 99 1.23 -12.56 6.08
N ILE A 100 1.06 -11.58 6.97
CA ILE A 100 1.34 -11.71 8.40
C ILE A 100 0.71 -12.97 9.03
N PRO A 101 -0.59 -13.28 8.83
CA PRO A 101 -1.22 -14.47 9.40
C PRO A 101 -0.63 -15.79 8.90
N LYS A 102 0.00 -15.79 7.72
CA LYS A 102 0.61 -16.96 7.08
C LYS A 102 2.12 -17.02 7.24
N MET A 103 2.70 -16.05 7.95
CA MET A 103 4.15 -15.89 8.00
C MET A 103 4.80 -17.07 8.72
N LYS A 104 5.61 -17.82 7.97
CA LYS A 104 6.46 -18.91 8.49
C LYS A 104 7.84 -18.36 8.88
N ASN A 105 8.66 -19.18 9.55
CA ASN A 105 10.09 -18.89 9.79
C ASN A 105 10.89 -18.89 8.47
N ARG A 106 10.71 -17.86 7.65
CA ARG A 106 11.45 -17.62 6.39
C ARG A 106 12.51 -16.55 6.61
N THR A 107 13.59 -16.63 5.82
CA THR A 107 14.59 -15.55 5.76
C THR A 107 13.96 -14.24 5.30
N PHE A 108 14.56 -13.11 5.70
CA PHE A 108 14.13 -11.77 5.30
C PHE A 108 13.94 -11.67 3.77
N ILE A 109 14.89 -12.22 3.01
CA ILE A 109 14.89 -12.22 1.54
C ILE A 109 13.70 -12.99 0.96
N ASN A 110 13.37 -14.15 1.52
CA ASN A 110 12.23 -14.92 1.03
C ASN A 110 10.89 -14.26 1.39
N ARG A 111 10.80 -13.62 2.56
CA ARG A 111 9.62 -12.82 2.93
C ARG A 111 9.40 -11.66 1.97
N ILE A 112 10.42 -10.83 1.74
CA ILE A 112 10.28 -9.65 0.88
C ILE A 112 9.92 -10.04 -0.56
N ARG A 113 10.48 -11.16 -1.07
CA ARG A 113 10.12 -11.71 -2.38
C ARG A 113 8.63 -12.04 -2.49
N ILE A 114 8.06 -12.65 -1.45
CA ILE A 114 6.63 -13.01 -1.42
C ILE A 114 5.76 -11.75 -1.31
N GLU A 115 6.11 -10.81 -0.42
CA GLU A 115 5.40 -9.53 -0.26
C GLU A 115 5.38 -8.74 -1.59
N LEU A 116 6.51 -8.66 -2.30
CA LEU A 116 6.59 -7.99 -3.60
C LEU A 116 5.78 -8.69 -4.69
N SER A 117 5.85 -10.03 -4.72
CA SER A 117 5.07 -10.85 -5.65
C SER A 117 3.57 -10.64 -5.47
N LEU A 118 3.12 -10.62 -4.21
CA LEU A 118 1.73 -10.42 -3.84
C LEU A 118 1.28 -8.97 -4.13
N ALA A 119 2.12 -7.97 -3.85
CA ALA A 119 1.82 -6.56 -4.16
C ALA A 119 1.60 -6.35 -5.66
N MET A 120 2.45 -6.93 -6.52
CA MET A 120 2.27 -6.88 -7.98
C MET A 120 0.99 -7.60 -8.43
N LYS A 121 0.61 -8.70 -7.77
CA LYS A 121 -0.65 -9.41 -8.04
C LYS A 121 -1.86 -8.58 -7.62
N ILE A 122 -1.82 -7.90 -6.47
CA ILE A 122 -2.86 -6.96 -6.01
C ILE A 122 -3.05 -5.82 -7.02
N GLU A 123 -1.97 -5.19 -7.47
CA GLU A 123 -2.01 -4.08 -8.46
C GLU A 123 -2.53 -4.50 -9.83
N LYS A 124 -2.39 -5.77 -10.19
CA LYS A 124 -2.95 -6.31 -11.44
C LYS A 124 -4.47 -6.44 -11.37
N GLU A 125 -4.99 -6.79 -10.20
CA GLU A 125 -6.40 -7.14 -10.03
C GLU A 125 -7.24 -6.00 -9.47
N THR A 126 -6.61 -4.97 -8.86
CA THR A 126 -7.28 -3.87 -8.16
C THR A 126 -6.59 -2.54 -8.44
N SER A 127 -7.37 -1.45 -8.42
CA SER A 127 -6.87 -0.08 -8.47
C SER A 127 -6.41 0.41 -7.10
N GLN A 128 -5.50 1.38 -7.06
CA GLN A 128 -5.02 1.98 -5.81
C GLN A 128 -6.15 2.66 -5.02
N LYS A 129 -7.17 3.21 -5.70
CA LYS A 129 -8.35 3.77 -5.05
C LYS A 129 -9.15 2.69 -4.32
N GLU A 130 -9.41 1.54 -4.95
CA GLU A 130 -10.08 0.41 -4.29
C GLU A 130 -9.27 -0.10 -3.10
N GLN A 131 -7.95 -0.23 -3.26
CA GLN A 131 -7.04 -0.59 -2.16
C GLN A 131 -7.14 0.38 -0.98
N PHE A 132 -7.24 1.67 -1.27
CA PHE A 132 -7.37 2.73 -0.26
C PHE A 132 -8.72 2.68 0.46
N ASN A 133 -9.82 2.51 -0.29
CA ASN A 133 -11.15 2.34 0.27
C ASN A 133 -11.21 1.13 1.22
N TYR A 134 -10.65 -0.01 0.78
CA TYR A 134 -10.56 -1.21 1.61
C TYR A 134 -9.68 -1.02 2.85
N THR A 135 -8.56 -0.31 2.71
CA THR A 135 -7.69 -0.02 3.85
C THR A 135 -8.41 0.81 4.89
N LEU A 136 -9.13 1.86 4.47
CA LEU A 136 -9.85 2.71 5.40
C LEU A 136 -11.05 2.02 6.04
N SER A 137 -11.67 1.05 5.35
CA SER A 137 -12.79 0.30 5.92
C SER A 137 -12.34 -0.75 6.95
N THR A 138 -11.07 -1.14 6.94
CA THR A 138 -10.54 -2.23 7.79
C THR A 138 -9.58 -1.77 8.88
N VAL A 139 -8.97 -0.59 8.77
CA VAL A 139 -8.00 -0.12 9.78
C VAL A 139 -8.68 0.17 11.12
N ASP A 140 -7.99 -0.11 12.23
CA ASP A 140 -8.45 0.21 13.57
C ASP A 140 -8.08 1.66 13.94
N PHE A 141 -9.08 2.52 14.12
CA PHE A 141 -8.93 3.90 14.55
C PHE A 141 -8.85 4.05 16.08
N VAL A 142 -8.49 2.99 16.80
CA VAL A 142 -8.49 2.82 18.27
C VAL A 142 -9.86 3.06 18.90
N ASN A 143 -9.99 2.69 20.18
CA ASN A 143 -11.27 2.70 20.91
C ASN A 143 -12.32 1.78 20.28
N ASN A 144 -11.88 0.63 19.74
CA ASN A 144 -12.70 -0.37 19.06
C ASN A 144 -13.44 0.15 17.82
N GLN A 145 -12.89 1.17 17.16
CA GLN A 145 -13.47 1.75 15.96
C GLN A 145 -12.77 1.19 14.72
N ILE A 146 -13.22 0.02 14.27
CA ILE A 146 -12.74 -0.59 13.03
C ILE A 146 -13.45 0.08 11.86
N GLY A 147 -12.65 0.65 10.95
CA GLY A 147 -13.12 1.29 9.74
C GLY A 147 -13.51 2.76 9.90
N VAL A 148 -13.31 3.51 8.82
CA VAL A 148 -13.49 4.96 8.77
C VAL A 148 -14.93 5.40 9.00
N LYS A 149 -15.92 4.56 8.65
CA LYS A 149 -17.34 4.80 8.94
C LYS A 149 -17.61 4.88 10.45
N ASN A 150 -17.12 3.89 11.19
CA ASN A 150 -17.30 3.83 12.64
C ASN A 150 -16.50 4.95 13.32
N ALA A 151 -15.28 5.20 12.84
CA ALA A 151 -14.46 6.32 13.32
C ALA A 151 -15.14 7.68 13.12
N SER A 152 -15.73 7.94 11.94
CA SER A 152 -16.48 9.16 11.63
C SER A 152 -17.59 9.43 12.64
N LYS A 153 -18.41 8.40 12.91
CA LYS A 153 -19.49 8.48 13.91
C LYS A 153 -18.96 8.68 15.32
N PHE A 154 -17.92 7.95 15.70
CA PHE A 154 -17.40 7.97 17.07
C PHE A 154 -16.68 9.27 17.44
N TYR A 155 -15.91 9.85 16.51
CA TYR A 155 -15.12 11.04 16.76
C TYR A 155 -15.85 12.34 16.43
N PHE A 156 -16.76 12.33 15.44
CA PHE A 156 -17.41 13.55 14.96
C PHE A 156 -18.95 13.51 15.02
N GLY A 157 -19.55 12.34 15.28
CA GLY A 157 -21.01 12.20 15.32
C GLY A 157 -21.67 12.33 13.94
N LYS A 158 -20.92 12.07 12.85
CA LYS A 158 -21.33 12.35 11.48
C LYS A 158 -21.16 11.14 10.56
N GLU A 159 -21.97 11.09 9.51
CA GLU A 159 -21.70 10.20 8.37
C GLU A 159 -20.51 10.72 7.56
N ILE A 160 -19.84 9.82 6.84
CA ILE A 160 -18.63 10.17 6.06
C ILE A 160 -18.87 11.32 5.08
N ALA A 161 -20.06 11.36 4.46
CA ALA A 161 -20.44 12.38 3.48
C ALA A 161 -20.64 13.77 4.10
N GLU A 162 -20.79 13.87 5.42
CA GLU A 162 -21.05 15.10 6.16
C GLU A 162 -19.78 15.68 6.80
N LEU A 163 -18.66 14.97 6.68
CA LEU A 163 -17.38 15.39 7.25
C LEU A 163 -16.86 16.62 6.53
N ASN A 164 -16.45 17.61 7.33
CA ASN A 164 -15.73 18.75 6.78
C ASN A 164 -14.26 18.41 6.52
N GLU A 165 -13.57 19.34 5.88
CA GLU A 165 -12.17 19.19 5.49
C GLU A 165 -11.21 18.89 6.65
N ASN A 166 -11.39 19.54 7.81
CA ASN A 166 -10.57 19.28 9.01
C ASN A 166 -10.81 17.88 9.59
N GLU A 167 -12.04 17.39 9.56
CA GLU A 167 -12.42 16.08 10.08
C GLU A 167 -11.90 14.95 9.17
N ILE A 168 -11.98 15.13 7.85
CA ILE A 168 -11.36 14.23 6.87
C ILE A 168 -9.85 14.21 7.06
N ALA A 169 -9.19 15.37 7.10
CA ALA A 169 -7.76 15.46 7.34
C ALA A 169 -7.37 14.80 8.68
N SER A 170 -8.20 14.94 9.71
CA SER A 170 -7.98 14.27 11.00
C SER A 170 -7.95 12.75 10.86
N LEU A 171 -8.91 12.16 10.15
CA LEU A 171 -8.93 10.71 9.88
C LEU A 171 -7.72 10.28 9.03
N ILE A 172 -7.31 11.09 8.05
CA ILE A 172 -6.10 10.84 7.24
C ILE A 172 -4.85 10.77 8.12
N ILE A 173 -4.66 11.74 9.02
CA ILE A 173 -3.54 11.76 9.96
C ILE A 173 -3.59 10.59 10.93
N MET A 174 -4.79 10.22 11.40
CA MET A 174 -4.96 9.10 12.32
C MET A 174 -4.47 7.78 11.73
N ILE A 175 -4.66 7.51 10.43
CA ILE A 175 -4.20 6.24 9.81
C ILE A 175 -2.69 6.07 9.93
N ARG A 176 -1.90 7.15 9.95
CA ARG A 176 -0.45 7.06 10.15
C ARG A 176 -0.09 6.35 11.46
N ASN A 177 -0.81 6.69 12.53
CA ASN A 177 -0.69 6.08 13.85
C ASN A 177 -1.91 6.44 14.72
N PRO A 178 -2.94 5.58 14.76
CA PRO A 178 -4.20 5.89 15.43
C PRO A 178 -4.05 6.18 16.92
N ALA A 179 -3.14 5.48 17.59
CA ALA A 179 -2.86 5.73 19.00
C ALA A 179 -2.20 7.10 19.22
N LEU A 180 -1.20 7.46 18.41
CA LEU A 180 -0.45 8.71 18.54
C LEU A 180 -1.30 9.94 18.25
N TYR A 181 -2.22 9.83 17.31
CA TYR A 181 -3.06 10.92 16.80
C TYR A 181 -4.52 10.81 17.24
N ASN A 182 -4.80 10.05 18.31
CA ASN A 182 -6.15 9.94 18.87
C ASN A 182 -6.63 11.31 19.43
N PRO A 183 -7.71 11.91 18.90
CA PRO A 183 -8.21 13.22 19.33
C PRO A 183 -8.68 13.25 20.79
N LYS A 184 -9.13 12.11 21.35
CA LYS A 184 -9.55 12.01 22.75
C LYS A 184 -8.36 12.02 23.72
N ARG A 185 -7.16 11.65 23.25
CA ARG A 185 -5.96 11.54 24.09
C ARG A 185 -4.94 12.64 23.83
N ARG A 186 -4.77 13.05 22.57
CA ARG A 186 -3.71 13.98 22.12
C ARG A 186 -4.25 14.96 21.06
N PRO A 187 -5.28 15.77 21.39
CA PRO A 187 -5.93 16.67 20.43
C PRO A 187 -4.97 17.68 19.81
N GLU A 188 -4.06 18.27 20.60
CA GLU A 188 -3.10 19.26 20.11
C GLU A 188 -2.13 18.68 19.07
N LYS A 189 -1.68 17.43 19.30
CA LYS A 189 -0.77 16.75 18.37
C LYS A 189 -1.45 16.45 17.04
N LEU A 190 -2.70 16.02 17.08
CA LEU A 190 -3.50 15.81 15.88
C LEU A 190 -3.71 17.13 15.14
N LYS A 191 -4.15 18.17 15.85
CA LYS A 191 -4.40 19.50 15.28
C LYS A 191 -3.17 20.06 14.55
N ALA A 192 -1.99 19.98 15.16
CA ALA A 192 -0.75 20.45 14.56
C ALA A 192 -0.41 19.73 13.23
N GLU A 193 -0.66 18.41 13.15
CA GLU A 193 -0.41 17.65 11.93
C GLU A 193 -1.48 17.88 10.86
N VAL A 194 -2.73 18.08 11.26
CA VAL A 194 -3.81 18.48 10.35
C VAL A 194 -3.51 19.84 9.73
N GLU A 195 -3.14 20.84 10.54
CA GLU A 195 -2.77 22.16 10.04
C GLU A 195 -1.59 22.11 9.06
N LYS A 196 -0.59 21.25 9.30
CA LYS A 196 0.51 21.04 8.35
C LYS A 196 0.04 20.44 7.04
N LEU A 197 -0.88 19.46 7.09
CA LEU A 197 -1.42 18.80 5.91
C LEU A 197 -2.26 19.77 5.06
N LEU A 198 -3.10 20.59 5.71
CA LEU A 198 -3.97 21.56 5.03
C LEU A 198 -3.21 22.76 4.43
N LYS A 199 -1.95 22.98 4.83
CA LYS A 199 -1.09 24.06 4.32
C LYS A 199 -0.21 23.65 3.13
N LYS A 200 -0.17 22.37 2.78
CA LYS A 200 0.56 21.86 1.61
C LYS A 200 -0.22 22.13 0.33
#